data_AF-A0AAV9LU30-F1
#
_entry.id   AF-A0AAV9LU30-F1
#
_cell.length_a   1.000
_cell.length_b   1.000
_cell.length_c   1.000
_cell.angle_alpha   90.00
_cell.angle_beta   90.00
_cell.angle_gamma   90.00
#
_symmetry.space_group_name_H-M   'P 1'
#
loop_
_entity.id
_entity.type
_entity.pdbx_description
1 polymer ?
#
loop_
_entity_poly.entity_id
_entity_poly.type
_entity_poly.pdbx_seq_one_letter_code
_entity_poly.pdbx_strand_id
1 'polypeptide(L)'
;MKDLQKKVKDLANEVEDEVESQVVRIMEKDEHIQTEANEKLLNILRQAIEDIDSVKEELIKQRNKNNNLQAGNHLLGGTTSPRSRVSTLENDMVGHSDEQARVQGELIGHSSLLEVISITGMGGIGKSTFAKKMFSDPSVMGFFDVRGWITVSKDYSLRKMLLCLLQVAIGVNEELDEKPDDKLADCLQKSLKRRRYLIVVDDIWSKKAWEDIRLWFPENNNRSRILLTTRIMEVARYASYPKNPFPMRFLYLEESWNLFCQKAFGKNDCPAEFENVGRVIAEDCYGLPLLISVTAGSLSSEKMLHKWHEVARSAGSLVNLDGYYRCSRVLTLSYDNLPSHLKACFLYFGVFKKSSEISVENLTRLWMAEGLLKLRGIGDLEKEACSLLHDLIDRSLIVVCKHSLDGKVKTCRIHDLLHDLCLRESESESLLYVSNPPISGTNVPQHHRWVSFHQEPVRDFFSLPFPTYGKTRSLHFLAVRP
;
A
#
# COMPACT_ATOMS: atom_id res chain seq x y z
N MET A 1 -9.74 -20.26 -21.12
CA MET A 1 -9.32 -20.01 -19.73
C MET A 1 -9.75 -18.62 -19.24
N LYS A 2 -9.23 -17.51 -19.76
CA LYS A 2 -9.63 -16.14 -19.32
C LYS A 2 -11.13 -15.85 -19.46
N ASP A 3 -11.74 -16.20 -20.61
CA ASP A 3 -13.18 -15.99 -20.83
C ASP A 3 -14.07 -16.80 -19.87
N LEU A 4 -13.62 -18.00 -19.50
CA LEU A 4 -14.35 -18.89 -18.60
C LEU A 4 -14.25 -18.41 -17.14
N GLN A 5 -13.08 -17.90 -16.73
CA GLN A 5 -12.92 -17.24 -15.43
C GLN A 5 -13.82 -16.01 -15.31
N LYS A 6 -13.92 -15.22 -16.39
CA LYS A 6 -14.84 -14.07 -16.43
C LYS A 6 -16.30 -14.51 -16.29
N LYS A 7 -16.74 -15.52 -17.05
CA LYS A 7 -18.11 -16.09 -16.92
C LYS A 7 -18.41 -16.55 -15.49
N VAL A 8 -17.50 -17.29 -14.86
CA VAL A 8 -17.66 -17.78 -13.47
C VAL A 8 -17.81 -16.60 -12.51
N LYS A 9 -17.01 -15.55 -12.68
CA LYS A 9 -17.05 -14.34 -11.84
C LYS A 9 -18.36 -13.57 -12.03
N ASP A 10 -18.77 -13.34 -13.27
CA ASP A 10 -20.00 -12.60 -13.58
C ASP A 10 -21.23 -13.32 -13.00
N LEU A 11 -21.29 -14.65 -13.16
CA LEU A 11 -22.33 -15.49 -12.56
C LEU A 11 -22.31 -15.43 -11.03
N ALA A 12 -21.12 -15.56 -10.41
CA ALA A 12 -21.01 -15.52 -8.95
C ALA A 12 -21.48 -14.18 -8.37
N ASN A 13 -21.14 -13.05 -9.02
CA ASN A 13 -21.59 -11.73 -8.60
C ASN A 13 -23.11 -11.57 -8.76
N GLU A 14 -23.70 -12.07 -9.85
CA GLU A 14 -25.15 -12.00 -10.08
C GLU A 14 -25.94 -12.81 -9.04
N VAL A 15 -25.48 -14.02 -8.72
CA VAL A 15 -26.07 -14.84 -7.66
C VAL A 15 -25.91 -14.19 -6.28
N GLU A 16 -24.74 -13.60 -5.99
CA GLU A 16 -24.48 -12.88 -4.74
C GLU A 16 -25.46 -11.70 -4.57
N ASP A 17 -25.61 -10.85 -5.58
CA ASP A 17 -26.51 -9.68 -5.58
C ASP A 17 -27.98 -10.09 -5.35
N GLU A 18 -28.42 -11.16 -6.02
CA GLU A 18 -29.80 -11.62 -5.93
C GLU A 18 -30.10 -12.30 -4.58
N VAL A 19 -29.13 -13.06 -4.02
CA VAL A 19 -29.24 -13.60 -2.66
C VAL A 19 -29.32 -12.48 -1.62
N GLU A 20 -28.45 -11.46 -1.71
CA GLU A 20 -28.42 -10.35 -0.77
C GLU A 20 -29.74 -9.56 -0.78
N SER A 21 -30.32 -9.32 -1.97
CA SER A 21 -31.63 -8.70 -2.16
C SER A 21 -32.75 -9.44 -1.41
N GLN A 22 -32.74 -10.78 -1.41
CA GLN A 22 -33.74 -11.56 -0.68
C GLN A 22 -33.46 -11.63 0.83
N VAL A 23 -32.19 -11.69 1.26
CA VAL A 23 -31.83 -11.69 2.69
C VAL A 23 -32.34 -10.44 3.40
N VAL A 24 -32.25 -9.27 2.76
CA VAL A 24 -32.79 -8.01 3.31
C VAL A 24 -34.31 -8.13 3.57
N ARG A 25 -35.05 -8.72 2.63
CA ARG A 25 -36.50 -8.93 2.77
C ARG A 25 -36.86 -9.96 3.85
N ILE A 26 -36.04 -10.99 4.02
CA ILE A 26 -36.21 -12.00 5.08
C ILE A 26 -36.02 -11.37 6.47
N MET A 27 -35.23 -10.31 6.60
CA MET A 27 -35.03 -9.59 7.85
C MET A 27 -36.18 -8.61 8.20
N GLU A 28 -37.16 -8.42 7.32
CA GLU A 28 -38.34 -7.60 7.60
C GLU A 28 -39.28 -8.29 8.60
N LYS A 29 -40.14 -7.53 9.30
CA LYS A 29 -41.02 -8.07 10.35
C LYS A 29 -42.29 -8.75 9.83
N ASP A 30 -42.56 -8.68 8.53
CA ASP A 30 -43.79 -9.18 7.91
C ASP A 30 -43.64 -10.64 7.47
N GLU A 31 -44.44 -11.54 8.03
CA GLU A 31 -44.38 -12.99 7.76
C GLU A 31 -44.70 -13.35 6.29
N HIS A 32 -45.55 -12.58 5.62
CA HIS A 32 -45.88 -12.83 4.21
C HIS A 32 -44.69 -12.47 3.32
N ILE A 33 -44.04 -11.33 3.58
CA ILE A 33 -42.84 -10.90 2.85
C ILE A 33 -41.69 -11.88 3.08
N GLN A 34 -41.52 -12.37 4.32
CA GLN A 34 -40.50 -13.39 4.63
C GLN A 34 -40.73 -14.69 3.86
N THR A 35 -41.97 -15.17 3.81
CA THR A 35 -42.30 -16.43 3.13
C THR A 35 -42.04 -16.34 1.63
N GLU A 36 -42.47 -15.24 1.00
CA GLU A 36 -42.22 -14.97 -0.43
C GLU A 36 -40.71 -14.83 -0.73
N ALA A 37 -39.96 -14.13 0.12
CA ALA A 37 -38.52 -13.97 -0.04
C ALA A 37 -37.77 -15.30 0.13
N ASN A 38 -38.19 -16.18 1.05
CA ASN A 38 -37.62 -17.51 1.22
C ASN A 38 -37.86 -18.41 0.00
N GLU A 39 -39.05 -18.39 -0.60
CA GLU A 39 -39.34 -19.14 -1.83
C GLU A 39 -38.50 -18.64 -3.00
N LYS A 40 -38.37 -17.32 -3.16
CA LYS A 40 -37.50 -16.70 -4.16
C LYS A 40 -36.05 -17.10 -3.95
N LEU A 41 -35.55 -17.01 -2.71
CA LEU A 41 -34.18 -17.40 -2.36
C LEU A 41 -33.90 -18.86 -2.73
N LEU A 42 -34.83 -19.77 -2.45
CA LEU A 42 -34.71 -21.18 -2.83
C LEU A 42 -34.60 -21.36 -4.35
N ASN A 43 -35.37 -20.62 -5.14
CA ASN A 43 -35.30 -20.68 -6.60
C ASN A 43 -33.98 -20.12 -7.14
N ILE A 44 -33.51 -19.00 -6.58
CA ILE A 44 -32.21 -18.41 -6.92
C ILE A 44 -31.08 -19.39 -6.66
N LEU A 45 -31.08 -20.05 -5.50
CA LEU A 45 -30.08 -21.05 -5.15
C LEU A 45 -30.14 -22.29 -6.07
N ARG A 46 -31.34 -22.71 -6.50
CA ARG A 46 -31.49 -23.81 -7.47
C ARG A 46 -30.91 -23.42 -8.83
N GLN A 47 -31.23 -22.23 -9.33
CA GLN A 47 -30.70 -21.75 -10.60
C GLN A 47 -29.17 -21.63 -10.56
N ALA A 48 -28.62 -21.10 -9.45
CA ALA A 48 -27.18 -21.02 -9.26
C ALA A 48 -26.48 -22.38 -9.31
N ILE A 49 -27.10 -23.44 -8.78
CA ILE A 49 -26.57 -24.82 -8.88
C ILE A 49 -26.53 -25.27 -10.34
N GLU A 50 -27.61 -25.06 -11.09
CA GLU A 50 -27.69 -25.43 -12.51
C GLU A 50 -26.63 -24.69 -13.35
N ASP A 51 -26.46 -23.39 -13.10
CA ASP A 51 -25.48 -22.57 -13.81
C ASP A 51 -24.04 -22.99 -13.48
N ILE A 52 -23.76 -23.33 -12.21
CA ILE A 52 -22.46 -23.89 -11.78
C ILE A 52 -22.19 -25.22 -12.48
N ASP A 53 -23.18 -26.11 -12.57
CA ASP A 53 -23.03 -27.40 -13.25
C ASP A 53 -22.79 -27.22 -14.75
N SER A 54 -23.47 -26.27 -15.40
CA SER A 54 -23.23 -25.89 -16.80
C SER A 54 -21.79 -25.41 -17.03
N VAL A 55 -21.29 -24.51 -16.17
CA VAL A 55 -19.91 -24.02 -16.22
C VAL A 55 -18.90 -25.14 -15.98
N LYS A 56 -19.20 -26.05 -15.05
CA LYS A 56 -18.39 -27.24 -14.75
C LYS A 56 -18.31 -28.18 -15.95
N GLU A 57 -19.41 -28.39 -16.67
CA GLU A 57 -19.39 -29.13 -17.92
C GLU A 57 -18.53 -28.47 -19.00
N GLU A 58 -18.62 -27.14 -19.15
CA GLU A 58 -17.80 -26.37 -20.09
C GLU A 58 -16.30 -26.51 -19.74
N LEU A 59 -15.95 -26.49 -18.45
CA LEU A 59 -14.60 -26.76 -17.94
C LEU A 59 -14.10 -28.16 -18.30
N ILE A 60 -14.92 -29.19 -18.10
CA ILE A 60 -14.58 -30.58 -18.44
C ILE A 60 -14.38 -30.73 -19.95
N LYS A 61 -15.25 -30.13 -20.78
CA LYS A 61 -15.14 -30.13 -22.24
C LYS A 61 -13.86 -29.43 -22.72
N GLN A 62 -13.47 -28.30 -22.12
CA GLN A 62 -12.20 -27.62 -22.44
C GLN A 62 -10.98 -28.43 -21.98
N ARG A 63 -11.03 -29.06 -20.80
CA ARG A 63 -9.97 -29.93 -20.30
C ARG A 63 -9.74 -31.14 -21.20
N ASN A 64 -10.80 -31.78 -21.67
CA ASN A 64 -10.71 -32.93 -22.57
C ASN A 64 -10.17 -32.56 -23.96
N LYS A 65 -10.44 -31.33 -24.45
CA LYS A 65 -9.81 -30.80 -25.67
C LYS A 65 -8.31 -30.54 -25.49
N ASN A 66 -7.89 -30.04 -24.33
CA ASN A 66 -6.47 -29.75 -24.06
C ASN A 66 -5.65 -31.01 -23.72
N ASN A 67 -6.26 -32.05 -23.13
CA ASN A 67 -5.58 -33.30 -22.77
C ASN A 67 -5.13 -34.15 -23.99
N ASN A 68 -5.48 -33.79 -25.22
CA ASN A 68 -4.86 -34.36 -26.42
C ASN A 68 -3.43 -33.82 -26.69
N LEU A 69 -2.93 -32.88 -25.87
CA LEU A 69 -1.56 -32.41 -25.84
C LEU A 69 -1.09 -32.26 -24.36
N GLN A 70 -0.28 -33.23 -23.93
CA GLN A 70 0.47 -33.33 -22.66
C GLN A 70 -0.28 -33.83 -21.42
N ALA A 71 0.12 -35.03 -21.00
CA ALA A 71 -0.07 -35.58 -19.67
C ALA A 71 1.01 -35.04 -18.71
N GLY A 72 0.59 -34.47 -17.58
CA GLY A 72 1.46 -34.09 -16.47
C GLY A 72 0.65 -34.06 -15.18
N ASN A 73 0.92 -35.02 -14.29
CA ASN A 73 0.19 -35.22 -13.05
C ASN A 73 0.47 -34.10 -12.03
N HIS A 74 -0.59 -33.43 -11.55
CA HIS A 74 -0.51 -32.58 -10.35
C HIS A 74 -1.18 -33.29 -9.17
N LEU A 75 -0.36 -33.71 -8.20
CA LEU A 75 -0.79 -34.14 -6.87
C LEU A 75 -0.96 -32.90 -5.97
N LEU A 76 -2.12 -32.78 -5.34
CA LEU A 76 -2.43 -31.81 -4.29
C LEU A 76 -1.76 -32.26 -2.99
N GLY A 77 -0.64 -31.62 -2.66
CA GLY A 77 0.02 -31.77 -1.36
C GLY A 77 -0.21 -30.52 -0.51
N GLY A 78 -1.16 -30.58 0.42
CA GLY A 78 -1.26 -29.60 1.50
C GLY A 78 -0.08 -29.81 2.46
N THR A 79 0.69 -28.76 2.72
CA THR A 79 1.60 -28.73 3.87
C THR A 79 1.68 -27.34 4.47
N THR A 80 1.22 -27.23 5.71
CA THR A 80 1.59 -26.20 6.66
C THR A 80 3.09 -26.33 6.96
N SER A 81 3.87 -25.28 6.71
CA SER A 81 5.28 -25.21 7.08
C SER A 81 5.48 -24.10 8.12
N PRO A 82 6.42 -24.24 9.07
CA PRO A 82 6.52 -23.32 10.20
C PRO A 82 7.04 -21.97 9.71
N ARG A 83 6.22 -20.91 9.86
CA ARG A 83 6.61 -19.52 9.59
C ARG A 83 7.78 -19.13 10.50
N SER A 84 8.97 -19.01 9.91
CA SER A 84 10.08 -18.28 10.53
C SER A 84 9.66 -16.81 10.59
N ARG A 85 9.49 -16.27 11.80
CA ARG A 85 9.10 -14.87 12.02
C ARG A 85 10.20 -13.95 11.48
N VAL A 86 9.95 -13.29 10.34
CA VAL A 86 10.79 -12.20 9.79
C VAL A 86 10.54 -10.89 10.56
N SER A 87 10.23 -10.96 11.86
CA SER A 87 9.83 -9.80 12.67
C SER A 87 11.01 -8.97 13.18
N THR A 88 12.05 -8.74 12.37
CA THR A 88 13.16 -7.84 12.79
C THR A 88 13.98 -7.23 11.64
N LEU A 89 13.89 -7.74 10.41
CA LEU A 89 14.66 -7.25 9.26
C LEU A 89 13.94 -6.16 8.44
N GLU A 90 12.75 -5.73 8.89
CA GLU A 90 11.83 -4.98 8.02
C GLU A 90 12.30 -3.59 7.58
N ASN A 91 13.41 -3.04 8.09
CA ASN A 91 13.81 -1.68 7.77
C ASN A 91 15.33 -1.44 7.63
N ASP A 92 16.15 -2.49 7.55
CA ASP A 92 17.58 -2.27 7.32
C ASP A 92 17.84 -1.92 5.86
N MET A 93 18.24 -0.66 5.67
CA MET A 93 18.65 -0.16 4.38
C MET A 93 19.93 -0.87 3.93
N VAL A 94 19.89 -1.48 2.74
CA VAL A 94 21.05 -2.09 2.10
C VAL A 94 21.74 -1.04 1.21
N GLY A 95 23.07 -0.99 1.29
CA GLY A 95 23.90 -0.10 0.48
C GLY A 95 23.84 1.37 0.88
N HIS A 96 24.34 2.22 0.00
CA HIS A 96 24.41 3.68 0.16
C HIS A 96 25.21 4.18 1.38
N SER A 97 26.16 3.40 1.88
CA SER A 97 26.93 3.75 3.08
C SER A 97 27.67 5.09 2.94
N ASP A 98 28.21 5.38 1.76
CA ASP A 98 28.92 6.62 1.48
C ASP A 98 27.97 7.83 1.48
N GLU A 99 26.81 7.68 0.86
CA GLU A 99 25.78 8.72 0.86
C GLU A 99 25.22 8.96 2.26
N GLN A 100 25.03 7.88 3.05
CA GLN A 100 24.64 7.96 4.45
C GLN A 100 25.65 8.77 5.25
N ALA A 101 26.94 8.45 5.16
CA ALA A 101 28.00 9.19 5.85
C ALA A 101 28.04 10.67 5.44
N ARG A 102 27.86 10.96 4.15
CA ARG A 102 27.82 12.33 3.63
C ARG A 102 26.63 13.13 4.16
N VAL A 103 25.42 12.58 4.07
CA VAL A 103 24.20 13.26 4.57
C VAL A 103 24.24 13.40 6.08
N GLN A 104 24.71 12.38 6.80
CA GLN A 104 24.94 12.45 8.24
C GLN A 104 25.88 13.61 8.59
N GLY A 105 27.00 13.75 7.89
CA GLY A 105 27.95 14.86 8.06
C GLY A 105 27.32 16.23 7.83
N GLU A 106 26.40 16.38 6.88
CA GLU A 106 25.65 17.62 6.68
C GLU A 106 24.61 17.89 7.77
N LEU A 107 23.94 16.83 8.25
CA LEU A 107 22.96 16.92 9.33
C LEU A 107 23.62 17.41 10.63
N ILE A 108 24.76 16.85 11.02
CA ILE A 108 25.48 17.20 12.26
C ILE A 108 26.61 18.22 12.06
N GLY A 109 26.65 18.87 10.88
CA GLY A 109 27.71 19.79 10.49
C GLY A 109 27.79 21.08 11.33
N HIS A 110 28.90 21.82 11.16
CA HIS A 110 29.20 23.00 11.97
C HIS A 110 28.42 24.26 11.59
N SER A 111 27.78 24.29 10.41
CA SER A 111 27.00 25.44 9.91
C SER A 111 25.90 25.82 10.90
N SER A 112 25.93 27.08 11.36
CA SER A 112 24.94 27.65 12.27
C SER A 112 23.59 27.87 11.60
N LEU A 113 23.54 28.08 10.29
CA LEU A 113 22.32 28.41 9.55
C LEU A 113 21.31 27.26 9.57
N LEU A 114 20.05 27.59 9.32
CA LEU A 114 19.06 26.60 8.92
C LEU A 114 19.42 26.08 7.53
N GLU A 115 19.52 24.77 7.38
CA GLU A 115 19.84 24.16 6.09
C GLU A 115 18.80 23.12 5.71
N VAL A 116 18.46 23.10 4.43
CA VAL A 116 17.58 22.10 3.83
C VAL A 116 18.41 21.13 3.02
N ILE A 117 18.34 19.85 3.39
CA ILE A 117 19.01 18.74 2.72
C ILE A 117 17.94 18.00 1.93
N SER A 118 17.96 18.15 0.61
CA SER A 118 16.96 17.53 -0.27
C SER A 118 17.46 16.21 -0.85
N ILE A 119 16.78 15.10 -0.57
CA ILE A 119 16.99 13.80 -1.21
C ILE A 119 15.98 13.64 -2.36
N THR A 120 16.47 13.28 -3.55
CA THR A 120 15.64 13.17 -4.75
C THR A 120 15.86 11.85 -5.51
N GLY A 121 14.86 11.42 -6.26
CA GLY A 121 14.92 10.16 -7.02
C GLY A 121 13.54 9.57 -7.29
N MET A 122 13.46 8.61 -8.22
CA MET A 122 12.20 8.01 -8.66
C MET A 122 11.43 7.27 -7.56
N GLY A 123 10.18 6.87 -7.84
CA GLY A 123 9.39 6.04 -6.92
C GLY A 123 10.07 4.69 -6.66
N GLY A 124 10.00 4.17 -5.43
CA GLY A 124 10.58 2.87 -5.08
C GLY A 124 12.11 2.83 -4.89
N ILE A 125 12.83 3.95 -5.10
CA ILE A 125 14.29 4.03 -4.97
C ILE A 125 14.80 4.03 -3.50
N GLY A 126 13.91 4.19 -2.52
CA GLY A 126 14.27 4.12 -1.09
C GLY A 126 14.47 5.47 -0.37
N LYS A 127 14.01 6.60 -0.92
CA LYS A 127 14.17 7.94 -0.29
C LYS A 127 13.67 8.03 1.15
N SER A 128 12.44 7.61 1.39
CA SER A 128 11.84 7.64 2.73
C SER A 128 12.55 6.67 3.67
N THR A 129 13.04 5.53 3.16
CA THR A 129 13.87 4.58 3.91
C THR A 129 15.22 5.21 4.31
N PHE A 130 15.88 5.90 3.38
CA PHE A 130 17.10 6.66 3.65
C PHE A 130 16.87 7.72 4.73
N ALA A 131 15.81 8.52 4.59
CA ALA A 131 15.48 9.54 5.57
C ALA A 131 15.16 8.96 6.94
N LYS A 132 14.45 7.82 7.02
CA LYS A 132 14.19 7.09 8.29
C LYS A 132 15.48 6.61 8.93
N LYS A 133 16.42 6.07 8.13
CA LYS A 133 17.73 5.61 8.62
C LYS A 133 18.51 6.76 9.25
N MET A 134 18.58 7.91 8.58
CA MET A 134 19.23 9.11 9.13
C MET A 134 18.51 9.66 10.35
N PHE A 135 17.18 9.72 10.33
CA PHE A 135 16.37 10.24 11.43
C PHE A 135 16.51 9.42 12.73
N SER A 136 16.76 8.11 12.58
CA SER A 136 16.89 7.15 13.69
C SER A 136 18.35 6.85 14.05
N ASP A 137 19.31 7.45 13.35
CA ASP A 137 20.73 7.25 13.64
C ASP A 137 21.09 7.83 15.03
N PRO A 138 21.74 7.07 15.93
CA PRO A 138 22.02 7.53 17.30
C PRO A 138 22.79 8.86 17.37
N SER A 139 23.72 9.11 16.44
CA SER A 139 24.49 10.36 16.42
C SER A 139 23.62 11.55 16.00
N VAL A 140 22.68 11.33 15.07
CA VAL A 140 21.68 12.33 14.67
C VAL A 140 20.69 12.55 15.82
N MET A 141 20.22 11.49 16.46
CA MET A 141 19.28 11.57 17.58
C MET A 141 19.81 12.41 18.74
N GLY A 142 21.07 12.20 19.14
CA GLY A 142 21.70 12.94 20.24
C GLY A 142 22.04 14.39 19.90
N PHE A 143 21.99 14.78 18.61
CA PHE A 143 22.37 16.12 18.19
C PHE A 143 21.20 17.13 18.24
N PHE A 144 19.95 16.70 18.09
CA PHE A 144 18.79 17.60 17.95
C PHE A 144 17.86 17.57 19.17
N ASP A 145 17.45 18.75 19.66
CA ASP A 145 16.54 18.91 20.81
C ASP A 145 15.08 18.59 20.45
N VAL A 146 14.71 18.77 19.18
CA VAL A 146 13.38 18.47 18.63
C VAL A 146 13.56 17.70 17.34
N ARG A 147 12.83 16.60 17.18
CA ARG A 147 12.86 15.80 15.95
C ARG A 147 11.44 15.47 15.51
N GLY A 148 11.03 16.00 14.37
CA GLY A 148 9.69 15.80 13.81
C GLY A 148 9.72 15.18 12.43
N TRP A 149 8.61 14.54 12.06
CA TRP A 149 8.43 13.93 10.76
C TRP A 149 7.02 14.22 10.25
N ILE A 150 6.92 14.80 9.06
CA ILE A 150 5.67 14.96 8.33
C ILE A 150 5.80 14.33 6.94
N THR A 151 4.69 13.78 6.45
CA THR A 151 4.57 13.32 5.07
C THR A 151 3.61 14.25 4.35
N VAL A 152 4.04 14.82 3.21
CA VAL A 152 3.27 15.81 2.44
C VAL A 152 2.62 15.11 1.25
N SER A 153 1.40 14.61 1.42
CA SER A 153 0.64 14.02 0.31
C SER A 153 0.34 15.05 -0.79
N LYS A 154 -0.04 14.58 -1.99
CA LYS A 154 -0.46 15.47 -3.10
C LYS A 154 -1.59 16.43 -2.68
N ASP A 155 -2.57 15.94 -1.91
CA ASP A 155 -3.67 16.70 -1.34
C ASP A 155 -3.42 16.97 0.16
N TYR A 156 -2.30 17.63 0.49
CA TYR A 156 -1.87 17.87 1.87
C TYR A 156 -2.83 18.78 2.65
N SER A 157 -2.94 18.54 3.96
CA SER A 157 -3.66 19.42 4.89
C SER A 157 -2.65 20.14 5.78
N LEU A 158 -2.58 21.48 5.64
CA LEU A 158 -1.69 22.33 6.44
C LEU A 158 -1.96 22.17 7.93
N ARG A 159 -3.24 22.22 8.34
CA ARG A 159 -3.67 22.01 9.72
C ARG A 159 -3.17 20.69 10.31
N LYS A 160 -3.35 19.57 9.60
CA LYS A 160 -2.90 18.25 10.08
C LYS A 160 -1.39 18.18 10.24
N MET A 161 -0.65 18.77 9.31
CA MET A 161 0.82 18.83 9.41
C MET A 161 1.27 19.71 10.58
N LEU A 162 0.61 20.85 10.81
CA LEU A 162 0.87 21.73 11.96
C LEU A 162 0.61 21.01 13.29
N LEU A 163 -0.56 20.38 13.44
CA LEU A 163 -0.91 19.63 14.65
C LEU A 163 0.08 18.48 14.89
N CYS A 164 0.48 17.76 13.84
CA CYS A 164 1.49 16.70 13.91
C CYS A 164 2.84 17.23 14.42
N LEU A 165 3.32 18.36 13.89
CA LEU A 165 4.59 18.96 14.32
C LEU A 165 4.50 19.56 15.74
N LEU A 166 3.38 20.17 16.10
CA LEU A 166 3.15 20.70 17.45
C LEU A 166 3.16 19.59 18.50
N GLN A 167 2.49 18.47 18.22
CA GLN A 167 2.47 17.31 19.12
C GLN A 167 3.89 16.81 19.41
N VAL A 168 4.78 16.87 18.42
CA VAL A 168 6.21 16.54 18.59
C VAL A 168 6.97 17.62 19.37
N ALA A 169 6.73 18.89 19.10
CA ALA A 169 7.53 19.98 19.65
C ALA A 169 7.20 20.31 21.12
N ILE A 170 5.93 20.23 21.50
CA ILE A 170 5.42 20.64 22.84
C ILE A 170 4.66 19.54 23.59
N GLY A 171 4.38 18.38 22.99
CA GLY A 171 3.56 17.33 23.59
C GLY A 171 2.05 17.51 23.33
N VAL A 172 1.23 16.57 23.82
CA VAL A 172 -0.23 16.56 23.62
C VAL A 172 -0.89 17.63 24.49
N ASN A 173 -1.60 18.58 23.89
CA ASN A 173 -2.54 19.47 24.56
C ASN A 173 -3.87 19.44 23.79
N GLU A 174 -4.96 19.05 24.46
CA GLU A 174 -6.31 18.96 23.91
C GLU A 174 -6.84 20.33 23.40
N GLU A 175 -6.26 21.45 23.87
CA GLU A 175 -6.62 22.82 23.49
C GLU A 175 -6.09 23.27 22.11
N LEU A 176 -5.34 22.44 21.37
CA LEU A 176 -4.78 22.82 20.07
C LEU A 176 -5.81 22.72 18.94
N ASP A 177 -6.74 21.77 19.02
CA ASP A 177 -7.69 21.47 17.93
C ASP A 177 -8.76 22.54 17.73
N GLU A 178 -8.92 23.48 18.66
CA GLU A 178 -9.84 24.61 18.53
C GLU A 178 -9.16 25.90 18.01
N LYS A 179 -7.83 25.92 17.95
CA LYS A 179 -7.08 27.13 17.55
C LYS A 179 -7.08 27.31 16.03
N PRO A 180 -7.16 28.55 15.53
CA PRO A 180 -7.04 28.84 14.12
C PRO A 180 -5.60 28.56 13.62
N ASP A 181 -5.45 28.27 12.33
CA ASP A 181 -4.19 27.77 11.74
C ASP A 181 -3.02 28.75 11.89
N ASP A 182 -3.26 30.06 11.86
CA ASP A 182 -2.24 31.09 12.07
C ASP A 182 -1.66 31.03 13.49
N LYS A 183 -2.52 30.79 14.49
CA LYS A 183 -2.10 30.60 15.89
C LYS A 183 -1.35 29.29 16.08
N LEU A 184 -1.74 28.23 15.38
CA LEU A 184 -1.00 26.96 15.38
C LEU A 184 0.42 27.14 14.82
N ALA A 185 0.55 27.84 13.68
CA ALA A 185 1.85 28.16 13.09
C ALA A 185 2.72 29.02 14.02
N ASP A 186 2.16 30.04 14.66
CA ASP A 186 2.87 30.87 15.64
C ASP A 186 3.31 30.05 16.88
N CYS A 187 2.45 29.16 17.37
CA CYS A 187 2.80 28.24 18.46
C CYS A 187 3.97 27.32 18.06
N LEU A 188 3.94 26.77 16.84
CA LEU A 188 5.00 25.91 16.35
C LEU A 188 6.32 26.67 16.25
N GLN A 189 6.32 27.86 15.63
CA GLN A 189 7.50 28.71 15.56
C GLN A 189 8.05 29.03 16.94
N LYS A 190 7.20 29.42 17.89
CA LYS A 190 7.61 29.71 19.28
C LYS A 190 8.22 28.48 19.97
N SER A 191 7.68 27.29 19.72
CA SER A 191 8.20 26.04 20.30
C SER A 191 9.54 25.60 19.72
N LEU A 192 9.81 25.94 18.44
CA LEU A 192 11.06 25.64 17.76
C LEU A 192 12.13 26.72 18.01
N LYS A 193 11.73 27.94 18.40
CA LYS A 193 12.66 29.03 18.71
C LYS A 193 13.65 28.59 19.80
N ARG A 194 14.93 28.91 19.56
CA ARG A 194 16.08 28.62 20.44
C ARG A 194 16.39 27.13 20.66
N ARG A 195 15.65 26.19 20.04
CA ARG A 195 15.93 24.74 20.10
C ARG A 195 16.45 24.25 18.76
N ARG A 196 17.47 23.40 18.77
CA ARG A 196 18.00 22.79 17.56
C ARG A 196 17.03 21.72 17.09
N TYR A 197 16.41 21.91 15.93
CA TYR A 197 15.42 20.96 15.41
C TYR A 197 15.88 20.26 14.14
N LEU A 198 15.45 19.01 13.98
CA LEU A 198 15.46 18.28 12.72
C LEU A 198 14.02 17.95 12.33
N ILE A 199 13.54 18.53 11.24
CA ILE A 199 12.23 18.18 10.69
C ILE A 199 12.41 17.43 9.37
N VAL A 200 11.84 16.23 9.29
CA VAL A 200 11.75 15.50 8.03
C VAL A 200 10.46 15.89 7.32
N VAL A 201 10.60 16.31 6.07
CA VAL A 201 9.50 16.63 5.15
C VAL A 201 9.51 15.59 4.03
N ASP A 202 8.74 14.53 4.22
CA ASP A 202 8.74 13.35 3.37
C ASP A 202 7.75 13.45 2.21
N ASP A 203 8.18 13.05 1.02
CA ASP A 203 7.44 12.89 -0.24
C ASP A 203 6.74 14.17 -0.73
N ILE A 204 7.41 15.33 -0.72
CA ILE A 204 6.80 16.59 -1.18
C ILE A 204 6.62 16.67 -2.71
N TRP A 205 5.46 17.18 -3.15
CA TRP A 205 5.02 17.12 -4.56
C TRP A 205 5.10 18.44 -5.33
N SER A 206 5.31 19.60 -4.70
CA SER A 206 5.37 20.88 -5.42
C SER A 206 6.17 21.96 -4.69
N LYS A 207 6.61 22.98 -5.44
CA LYS A 207 7.25 24.18 -4.89
C LYS A 207 6.29 24.96 -3.99
N LYS A 208 5.02 25.05 -4.39
CA LYS A 208 3.95 25.67 -3.60
C LYS A 208 3.80 24.99 -2.23
N ALA A 209 3.73 23.66 -2.19
CA ALA A 209 3.65 22.93 -0.93
C ALA A 209 4.84 23.23 0.00
N TRP A 210 6.03 23.40 -0.57
CA TRP A 210 7.20 23.82 0.20
C TRP A 210 7.09 25.26 0.70
N GLU A 211 6.62 26.19 -0.14
CA GLU A 211 6.40 27.59 0.22
C GLU A 211 5.39 27.76 1.34
N ASP A 212 4.32 26.96 1.33
CA ASP A 212 3.26 27.01 2.33
C ASP A 212 3.77 26.59 3.72
N ILE A 213 4.71 25.63 3.79
CA ILE A 213 5.19 25.09 5.07
C ILE A 213 6.53 25.66 5.53
N ARG A 214 7.38 26.18 4.62
CA ARG A 214 8.73 26.64 4.99
C ARG A 214 8.72 27.74 6.04
N LEU A 215 7.66 28.56 6.06
CA LEU A 215 7.48 29.67 6.99
C LEU A 215 7.22 29.19 8.44
N TRP A 216 6.98 27.91 8.66
CA TRP A 216 6.82 27.34 10.00
C TRP A 216 8.15 27.13 10.72
N PHE A 217 9.27 27.18 10.00
CA PHE A 217 10.58 26.81 10.51
C PHE A 217 11.43 28.08 10.76
N PRO A 218 11.60 28.50 12.03
CA PRO A 218 12.28 29.75 12.34
C PRO A 218 13.81 29.63 12.21
N GLU A 219 14.40 30.53 11.41
CA GLU A 219 15.85 30.66 11.28
C GLU A 219 16.45 31.36 12.52
N ASN A 220 17.08 30.58 13.40
CA ASN A 220 17.66 31.10 14.65
C ASN A 220 19.17 30.85 14.77
N ASN A 221 19.85 30.56 13.66
CA ASN A 221 21.28 30.26 13.61
C ASN A 221 21.74 29.21 14.64
N ASN A 222 20.90 28.22 14.91
CA ASN A 222 21.08 27.21 15.95
C ASN A 222 21.40 25.81 15.40
N ARG A 223 21.88 25.73 14.14
CA ARG A 223 22.22 24.48 13.44
C ARG A 223 21.02 23.56 13.16
N SER A 224 19.83 24.13 13.04
CA SER A 224 18.64 23.35 12.70
C SER A 224 18.71 22.84 11.26
N ARG A 225 18.03 21.72 10.99
CA ARG A 225 18.04 21.04 9.69
C ARG A 225 16.64 20.67 9.26
N ILE A 226 16.41 20.71 7.96
CA ILE A 226 15.24 20.12 7.33
C ILE A 226 15.73 19.05 6.37
N LEU A 227 15.28 17.82 6.56
CA LEU A 227 15.56 16.72 5.63
C LEU A 227 14.35 16.52 4.76
N LEU A 228 14.46 16.84 3.48
CA LEU A 228 13.35 16.84 2.54
C LEU A 228 13.50 15.68 1.56
N THR A 229 12.43 14.92 1.30
CA THR A 229 12.43 13.90 0.25
C THR A 229 11.42 14.25 -0.84
N THR A 230 11.78 14.07 -2.11
CA THR A 230 10.86 14.32 -3.23
C THR A 230 11.23 13.47 -4.45
N ARG A 231 10.27 13.25 -5.35
CA ARG A 231 10.54 12.66 -6.68
C ARG A 231 10.93 13.71 -7.72
N ILE A 232 10.71 14.98 -7.42
CA ILE A 232 10.79 16.07 -8.39
C ILE A 232 12.08 16.83 -8.16
N MET A 233 13.05 16.64 -9.05
CA MET A 233 14.36 17.30 -8.99
C MET A 233 14.25 18.83 -8.86
N GLU A 234 13.27 19.45 -9.54
CA GLU A 234 13.07 20.90 -9.44
C GLU A 234 12.61 21.36 -8.05
N VAL A 235 11.76 20.59 -7.37
CA VAL A 235 11.33 20.89 -5.99
C VAL A 235 12.51 20.75 -5.05
N ALA A 236 13.31 19.67 -5.22
CA ALA A 236 14.51 19.44 -4.44
C ALA A 236 15.49 20.61 -4.54
N ARG A 237 15.82 21.04 -5.77
CA ARG A 237 16.73 22.15 -6.05
C ARG A 237 16.21 23.48 -5.49
N TYR A 238 14.91 23.73 -5.64
CA TYR A 238 14.29 24.94 -5.12
C TYR A 238 14.37 24.99 -3.58
N ALA A 239 14.11 23.88 -2.91
CA ALA A 239 14.09 23.82 -1.46
C ALA A 239 15.49 23.85 -0.82
N SER A 240 16.50 23.23 -1.44
CA SER A 240 17.87 23.17 -0.88
C SER A 240 18.81 24.28 -1.35
N TYR A 241 18.36 25.22 -2.20
CA TYR A 241 19.22 26.27 -2.73
C TYR A 241 19.88 27.10 -1.60
N PRO A 242 21.20 27.40 -1.67
CA PRO A 242 22.11 27.19 -2.80
C PRO A 242 22.78 25.81 -2.88
N LYS A 243 22.49 24.89 -1.96
CA LYS A 243 23.06 23.53 -1.98
C LYS A 243 22.40 22.66 -3.06
N ASN A 244 23.22 21.77 -3.63
CA ASN A 244 22.73 20.77 -4.55
C ASN A 244 21.96 19.67 -3.81
N PRO A 245 20.83 19.19 -4.36
CA PRO A 245 20.17 18.00 -3.85
C PRO A 245 21.04 16.74 -3.94
N PHE A 246 20.66 15.74 -3.17
CA PHE A 246 21.19 14.38 -3.15
C PHE A 246 20.34 13.47 -4.04
N PRO A 247 20.70 13.27 -5.33
CA PRO A 247 20.06 12.24 -6.14
C PRO A 247 20.44 10.85 -5.61
N MET A 248 19.44 10.03 -5.28
CA MET A 248 19.65 8.62 -4.97
C MET A 248 20.05 7.87 -6.23
N ARG A 249 21.13 7.09 -6.13
CA ARG A 249 21.51 6.12 -7.15
C ARG A 249 20.67 4.84 -7.03
N PHE A 250 20.75 4.00 -8.05
CA PHE A 250 20.31 2.61 -7.97
C PHE A 250 21.31 1.78 -7.14
N LEU A 251 20.84 0.66 -6.61
CA LEU A 251 21.71 -0.32 -5.97
C LEU A 251 22.65 -0.96 -7.00
N TYR A 252 23.90 -1.20 -6.60
CA TYR A 252 24.83 -2.01 -7.38
C TYR A 252 24.38 -3.48 -7.39
N LEU A 253 24.96 -4.29 -8.28
CA LEU A 253 24.59 -5.70 -8.44
C LEU A 253 24.67 -6.48 -7.13
N GLU A 254 25.78 -6.33 -6.39
CA GLU A 254 25.97 -7.01 -5.10
C GLU A 254 25.02 -6.48 -4.01
N GLU A 255 24.76 -5.17 -3.96
CA GLU A 255 23.76 -4.61 -3.02
C GLU A 255 22.35 -5.11 -3.35
N SER A 256 22.04 -5.24 -4.64
CA SER A 256 20.76 -5.75 -5.13
C SER A 256 20.59 -7.23 -4.77
N TRP A 257 21.63 -8.02 -4.96
CA TRP A 257 21.66 -9.44 -4.58
C TRP A 257 21.53 -9.62 -3.06
N ASN A 258 22.22 -8.80 -2.27
CA ASN A 258 22.11 -8.82 -0.82
C ASN A 258 20.69 -8.49 -0.36
N LEU A 259 20.07 -7.44 -0.91
CA LEU A 259 18.68 -7.11 -0.61
C LEU A 259 17.73 -8.23 -1.06
N PHE A 260 17.95 -8.81 -2.23
CA PHE A 260 17.16 -9.94 -2.73
C PHE A 260 17.22 -11.12 -1.75
N CYS A 261 18.41 -11.52 -1.31
CA CYS A 261 18.57 -12.62 -0.37
C CYS A 261 17.89 -12.35 0.96
N GLN A 262 18.05 -11.15 1.52
CA GLN A 262 17.39 -10.75 2.75
C GLN A 262 15.86 -10.85 2.65
N LYS A 263 15.29 -10.54 1.48
CA LYS A 263 13.84 -10.56 1.26
C LYS A 263 13.30 -11.94 0.88
N ALA A 264 14.05 -12.75 0.14
CA ALA A 264 13.62 -14.08 -0.27
C ALA A 264 13.85 -15.14 0.83
N PHE A 265 14.97 -15.07 1.55
CA PHE A 265 15.42 -16.12 2.48
C PHE A 265 15.48 -15.66 3.94
N GLY A 266 15.27 -14.37 4.22
CA GLY A 266 15.30 -13.81 5.57
C GLY A 266 16.71 -13.84 6.15
N LYS A 267 16.88 -14.55 7.28
CA LYS A 267 18.18 -14.77 7.94
C LYS A 267 18.92 -16.01 7.43
N ASN A 268 18.29 -16.79 6.56
CA ASN A 268 18.91 -18.00 6.02
C ASN A 268 19.72 -17.67 4.78
N ASP A 269 20.75 -18.46 4.52
CA ASP A 269 21.52 -18.37 3.29
C ASP A 269 20.68 -18.84 2.10
N CYS A 270 20.96 -18.25 0.92
CA CYS A 270 20.39 -18.70 -0.34
C CYS A 270 20.88 -20.13 -0.64
N PRO A 271 19.99 -21.11 -0.89
CA PRO A 271 20.43 -22.43 -1.32
C PRO A 271 21.09 -22.35 -2.70
N ALA A 272 22.19 -23.07 -2.89
CA ALA A 272 23.04 -22.98 -4.09
C ALA A 272 22.28 -23.21 -5.41
N GLU A 273 21.23 -24.03 -5.40
CA GLU A 273 20.38 -24.28 -6.57
C GLU A 273 19.58 -23.05 -7.04
N PHE A 274 19.26 -22.13 -6.12
CA PHE A 274 18.53 -20.89 -6.42
C PHE A 274 19.46 -19.70 -6.69
N GLU A 275 20.76 -19.79 -6.39
CA GLU A 275 21.67 -18.65 -6.47
C GLU A 275 21.75 -18.07 -7.88
N ASN A 276 22.01 -18.90 -8.89
CA ASN A 276 22.17 -18.43 -10.27
C ASN A 276 20.90 -17.75 -10.79
N VAL A 277 19.74 -18.39 -10.62
CA VAL A 277 18.46 -17.82 -11.08
C VAL A 277 18.06 -16.60 -10.24
N GLY A 278 18.34 -16.60 -8.94
CA GLY A 278 18.07 -15.48 -8.05
C GLY A 278 18.89 -14.25 -8.41
N ARG A 279 20.18 -14.41 -8.75
CA ARG A 279 21.04 -13.31 -9.22
C ARG A 279 20.46 -12.70 -10.49
N VAL A 280 20.12 -13.52 -11.50
CA VAL A 280 19.49 -13.02 -12.74
C VAL A 280 18.22 -12.20 -12.45
N ILE A 281 17.35 -12.69 -11.57
CA ILE A 281 16.13 -11.96 -11.18
C ILE A 281 16.45 -10.64 -10.47
N ALA A 282 17.43 -10.62 -9.57
CA ALA A 282 17.85 -9.41 -8.88
C ALA A 282 18.44 -8.37 -9.85
N GLU A 283 19.20 -8.82 -10.85
CA GLU A 283 19.74 -7.99 -11.92
C GLU A 283 18.63 -7.41 -12.80
N ASP A 284 17.61 -8.21 -13.14
CA ASP A 284 16.42 -7.78 -13.88
C ASP A 284 15.53 -6.78 -13.12
N CYS A 285 15.79 -6.56 -11.83
CA CYS A 285 15.19 -5.48 -11.06
C CYS A 285 15.93 -4.14 -11.19
N TYR A 286 17.06 -4.11 -11.92
CA TYR A 286 17.86 -2.93 -12.26
C TYR A 286 18.22 -2.04 -11.05
N GLY A 287 18.50 -2.68 -9.91
CA GLY A 287 18.90 -1.99 -8.69
C GLY A 287 17.81 -1.14 -8.04
N LEU A 288 16.51 -1.32 -8.39
CA LEU A 288 15.41 -0.63 -7.70
C LEU A 288 14.97 -1.42 -6.46
N PRO A 289 15.15 -0.89 -5.23
CA PRO A 289 14.86 -1.62 -4.00
C PRO A 289 13.44 -2.17 -3.90
N LEU A 290 12.43 -1.42 -4.35
CA LEU A 290 11.04 -1.89 -4.34
C LEU A 290 10.83 -3.11 -5.23
N LEU A 291 11.35 -3.12 -6.46
CA LEU A 291 11.18 -4.26 -7.37
C LEU A 291 11.88 -5.50 -6.84
N ILE A 292 13.11 -5.31 -6.34
CA ILE A 292 13.88 -6.39 -5.70
C ILE A 292 13.07 -6.99 -4.56
N SER A 293 12.56 -6.14 -3.66
CA SER A 293 11.83 -6.60 -2.47
C SER A 293 10.52 -7.32 -2.81
N VAL A 294 9.74 -6.79 -3.75
CA VAL A 294 8.46 -7.40 -4.14
C VAL A 294 8.68 -8.71 -4.91
N THR A 295 9.68 -8.76 -5.79
CA THR A 295 9.98 -9.98 -6.56
C THR A 295 10.54 -11.07 -5.66
N ALA A 296 11.51 -10.73 -4.80
CA ALA A 296 12.07 -11.63 -3.79
C ALA A 296 10.99 -12.12 -2.80
N GLY A 297 10.18 -11.20 -2.29
CA GLY A 297 9.06 -11.52 -1.40
C GLY A 297 8.05 -12.44 -2.05
N SER A 298 7.74 -12.27 -3.34
CA SER A 298 6.85 -13.16 -4.08
C SER A 298 7.40 -14.59 -4.19
N LEU A 299 8.72 -14.72 -4.27
CA LEU A 299 9.45 -15.99 -4.36
C LEU A 299 9.80 -16.61 -3.01
N SER A 300 9.71 -15.87 -1.90
CA SER A 300 10.08 -16.33 -0.54
C SER A 300 9.38 -17.60 -0.09
N SER A 301 8.12 -17.80 -0.52
CA SER A 301 7.34 -19.01 -0.22
C SER A 301 7.53 -20.13 -1.25
N GLU A 302 8.25 -19.88 -2.35
CA GLU A 302 8.31 -20.76 -3.51
C GLU A 302 9.52 -21.69 -3.49
N LYS A 303 9.24 -22.99 -3.38
CA LYS A 303 10.27 -24.04 -3.28
C LYS A 303 10.61 -24.67 -4.62
N MET A 304 9.86 -24.40 -5.68
CA MET A 304 10.06 -25.03 -6.97
C MET A 304 10.94 -24.16 -7.88
N LEU A 305 12.14 -24.65 -8.18
CA LEU A 305 13.12 -23.97 -9.03
C LEU A 305 12.58 -23.56 -10.41
N HIS A 306 11.67 -24.34 -11.01
CA HIS A 306 11.10 -24.00 -12.32
C HIS A 306 10.26 -22.71 -12.30
N LYS A 307 9.62 -22.38 -11.18
CA LYS A 307 8.86 -21.13 -11.03
C LYS A 307 9.75 -19.91 -10.92
N TRP A 308 10.92 -20.05 -10.29
CA TRP A 308 11.95 -19.02 -10.31
C TRP A 308 12.42 -18.74 -11.75
N HIS A 309 12.64 -19.79 -12.55
CA HIS A 309 12.98 -19.63 -13.97
C HIS A 309 11.85 -19.01 -14.80
N GLU A 310 10.59 -19.22 -14.43
CA GLU A 310 9.45 -18.56 -15.07
C GLU A 310 9.43 -17.06 -14.78
N VAL A 311 9.68 -16.66 -13.53
CA VAL A 311 9.81 -15.25 -13.16
C VAL A 311 10.98 -14.60 -13.90
N ALA A 312 12.14 -15.25 -13.94
CA ALA A 312 13.32 -14.76 -14.68
C ALA A 312 13.03 -14.55 -16.18
N ARG A 313 12.36 -15.51 -16.83
CA ARG A 313 11.99 -15.38 -18.27
C ARG A 313 11.02 -14.23 -18.51
N SER A 314 10.05 -14.04 -17.62
CA SER A 314 9.06 -12.98 -17.72
C SER A 314 9.68 -11.59 -17.50
N ALA A 315 10.62 -11.47 -16.55
CA ALA A 315 11.33 -10.23 -16.24
C ALA A 315 12.36 -9.84 -17.32
N GLY A 316 13.11 -10.80 -17.87
CA GLY A 316 14.11 -10.56 -18.91
C GLY A 316 13.54 -10.06 -20.25
N SER A 317 12.23 -10.17 -20.48
CA SER A 317 11.56 -9.65 -21.69
C SER A 317 11.41 -8.12 -21.72
N LEU A 318 11.86 -7.41 -20.67
CA LEU A 318 11.51 -6.02 -20.38
C LEU A 318 12.62 -5.00 -20.67
N VAL A 319 13.72 -5.44 -21.27
CA VAL A 319 14.95 -4.65 -21.49
C VAL A 319 14.70 -3.36 -22.29
N ASN A 320 13.72 -3.34 -23.19
CA ASN A 320 13.42 -2.21 -24.09
C ASN A 320 12.38 -1.20 -23.56
N LEU A 321 11.89 -1.37 -22.33
CA LEU A 321 10.89 -0.46 -21.74
C LEU A 321 11.54 0.69 -20.97
N ASP A 322 10.89 1.85 -20.99
CA ASP A 322 11.17 2.96 -20.06
C ASP A 322 11.02 2.51 -18.60
N GLY A 323 11.75 3.16 -17.70
CA GLY A 323 11.86 2.80 -16.28
C GLY A 323 10.51 2.69 -15.58
N TYR A 324 9.54 3.56 -15.90
CA TYR A 324 8.20 3.48 -15.30
C TYR A 324 7.43 2.24 -15.78
N TYR A 325 7.39 1.99 -17.09
CA TYR A 325 6.68 0.84 -17.65
C TYR A 325 7.30 -0.48 -17.21
N ARG A 326 8.62 -0.53 -17.09
CA ARG A 326 9.34 -1.67 -16.55
C ARG A 326 8.97 -1.94 -15.10
N CYS A 327 9.01 -0.92 -14.23
CA CYS A 327 8.57 -1.04 -12.85
C CYS A 327 7.15 -1.56 -12.77
N SER A 328 6.25 -0.94 -13.54
CA SER A 328 4.86 -1.35 -13.57
C SER A 328 4.68 -2.81 -13.97
N ARG A 329 5.45 -3.31 -14.94
CA ARG A 329 5.32 -4.70 -15.40
C ARG A 329 5.82 -5.70 -14.36
N VAL A 330 6.94 -5.45 -13.71
CA VAL A 330 7.47 -6.32 -12.64
C VAL A 330 6.48 -6.40 -11.46
N LEU A 331 5.88 -5.28 -11.10
CA LEU A 331 4.83 -5.25 -10.08
C LEU A 331 3.58 -6.02 -10.52
N THR A 332 3.14 -5.88 -11.78
CA THR A 332 2.04 -6.69 -12.34
C THR A 332 2.36 -8.19 -12.31
N LEU A 333 3.57 -8.63 -12.68
CA LEU A 333 3.97 -10.04 -12.59
C LEU A 333 3.89 -10.57 -11.15
N SER A 334 4.24 -9.74 -10.17
CA SER A 334 4.14 -10.10 -8.75
C SER A 334 2.69 -10.26 -8.30
N TYR A 335 1.79 -9.39 -8.79
CA TYR A 335 0.35 -9.53 -8.59
C TYR A 335 -0.25 -10.76 -9.30
N ASP A 336 0.18 -11.04 -10.53
CA ASP A 336 -0.29 -12.19 -11.30
C ASP A 336 0.00 -13.51 -10.57
N ASN A 337 1.19 -13.61 -9.97
CA ASN A 337 1.66 -14.74 -9.19
C ASN A 337 1.11 -14.81 -7.75
N LEU A 338 0.35 -13.79 -7.32
CA LEU A 338 -0.23 -13.78 -5.98
C LEU A 338 -1.34 -14.86 -5.87
N PRO A 339 -1.39 -15.63 -4.78
CA PRO A 339 -2.49 -16.56 -4.53
C PRO A 339 -3.86 -15.87 -4.65
N SER A 340 -4.83 -16.56 -5.26
CA SER A 340 -6.15 -15.97 -5.57
C SER A 340 -6.85 -15.32 -4.37
N HIS A 341 -6.74 -15.95 -3.20
CA HIS A 341 -7.34 -15.46 -1.96
C HIS A 341 -6.69 -14.17 -1.41
N LEU A 342 -5.45 -13.85 -1.80
CA LEU A 342 -4.77 -12.62 -1.42
C LEU A 342 -5.05 -11.47 -2.39
N LYS A 343 -5.41 -11.75 -3.65
CA LYS A 343 -5.61 -10.72 -4.69
C LYS A 343 -6.67 -9.71 -4.30
N ALA A 344 -7.85 -10.16 -3.90
CA ALA A 344 -8.94 -9.24 -3.52
C ALA A 344 -8.58 -8.38 -2.30
N CYS A 345 -7.93 -8.97 -1.28
CA CYS A 345 -7.44 -8.24 -0.11
C CYS A 345 -6.37 -7.19 -0.48
N PHE A 346 -5.45 -7.53 -1.39
CA PHE A 346 -4.46 -6.59 -1.92
C PHE A 346 -5.11 -5.45 -2.72
N LEU A 347 -6.01 -5.76 -3.63
CA LEU A 347 -6.74 -4.76 -4.42
C LEU A 347 -7.56 -3.80 -3.56
N TYR A 348 -8.11 -4.29 -2.45
CA TYR A 348 -8.88 -3.48 -1.50
C TYR A 348 -8.07 -2.31 -0.92
N PHE A 349 -6.74 -2.39 -0.87
CA PHE A 349 -5.91 -1.24 -0.48
C PHE A 349 -6.08 -0.03 -1.40
N GLY A 350 -6.54 -0.22 -2.64
CA GLY A 350 -6.88 0.86 -3.57
C GLY A 350 -8.00 1.77 -3.06
N VAL A 351 -8.89 1.25 -2.19
CA VAL A 351 -9.98 2.03 -1.57
C VAL A 351 -9.42 3.22 -0.78
N PHE A 352 -8.30 3.02 -0.09
CA PHE A 352 -7.68 4.04 0.77
C PHE A 352 -6.96 5.11 -0.03
N LYS A 353 -6.72 6.28 0.59
CA LYS A 353 -5.92 7.34 -0.01
C LYS A 353 -4.46 6.92 -0.12
N LYS A 354 -3.81 7.36 -1.19
CA LYS A 354 -2.36 7.19 -1.39
C LYS A 354 -1.57 7.77 -0.21
N SER A 355 -0.50 7.08 0.18
CA SER A 355 0.36 7.44 1.33
C SER A 355 -0.33 7.50 2.70
N SER A 356 -1.59 7.08 2.83
CA SER A 356 -2.31 7.09 4.11
C SER A 356 -1.84 5.96 5.03
N GLU A 357 -1.88 6.21 6.35
CA GLU A 357 -1.66 5.17 7.36
C GLU A 357 -3.02 4.52 7.68
N ILE A 358 -3.09 3.19 7.56
CA ILE A 358 -4.31 2.41 7.68
C ILE A 358 -4.28 1.66 9.01
N SER A 359 -5.36 1.77 9.80
CA SER A 359 -5.54 0.96 11.00
C SER A 359 -5.84 -0.48 10.63
N VAL A 360 -5.05 -1.43 11.17
CA VAL A 360 -5.24 -2.87 10.92
C VAL A 360 -6.58 -3.37 11.46
N GLU A 361 -7.03 -2.82 12.59
CA GLU A 361 -8.36 -3.11 13.16
C GLU A 361 -9.48 -2.71 12.19
N ASN A 362 -9.40 -1.50 11.61
CA ASN A 362 -10.39 -1.04 10.65
C ASN A 362 -10.31 -1.83 9.34
N LEU A 363 -9.11 -2.12 8.85
CA LEU A 363 -8.92 -2.94 7.66
C LEU A 363 -9.54 -4.32 7.84
N THR A 364 -9.33 -4.95 9.00
CA THR A 364 -9.91 -6.26 9.34
C THR A 364 -11.43 -6.22 9.33
N ARG A 365 -12.04 -5.20 9.94
CA ARG A 365 -13.50 -4.99 9.92
C ARG A 365 -14.04 -4.81 8.50
N LEU A 366 -13.33 -4.06 7.67
CA LEU A 366 -13.71 -3.85 6.28
C LEU A 366 -13.61 -5.14 5.46
N TRP A 367 -12.51 -5.88 5.56
CA TRP A 367 -12.37 -7.19 4.90
C TRP A 367 -13.43 -8.20 5.35
N MET A 368 -13.82 -8.18 6.62
CA MET A 368 -14.94 -8.99 7.13
C MET A 368 -16.26 -8.57 6.47
N ALA A 369 -16.59 -7.27 6.46
CA ALA A 369 -17.83 -6.76 5.89
C ALA A 369 -17.97 -7.05 4.38
N GLU A 370 -16.84 -7.00 3.67
CA GLU A 370 -16.76 -7.30 2.23
C GLU A 370 -16.84 -8.79 1.88
N GLY A 371 -16.79 -9.67 2.88
CA GLY A 371 -16.75 -11.12 2.67
C GLY A 371 -15.44 -11.61 2.03
N LEU A 372 -14.34 -10.85 2.16
CA LEU A 372 -13.05 -11.23 1.58
C LEU A 372 -12.33 -12.36 2.34
N LEU A 373 -12.83 -12.68 3.53
CA LEU A 373 -12.24 -13.64 4.45
C LEU A 373 -13.00 -14.97 4.39
N LYS A 374 -12.25 -16.08 4.48
CA LYS A 374 -12.87 -17.41 4.53
C LYS A 374 -13.53 -17.65 5.88
N LEU A 375 -14.84 -17.89 5.85
CA LEU A 375 -15.62 -18.24 7.04
C LEU A 375 -15.32 -19.66 7.50
N ARG A 376 -14.70 -19.78 8.68
CA ARG A 376 -14.62 -21.03 9.48
C ARG A 376 -15.22 -20.88 10.88
N GLY A 377 -15.43 -19.64 11.32
CA GLY A 377 -16.03 -19.19 12.59
C GLY A 377 -15.70 -17.71 12.83
N ILE A 378 -16.39 -17.00 13.75
CA ILE A 378 -16.16 -15.55 13.99
C ILE A 378 -14.74 -15.28 14.51
N GLY A 379 -14.28 -16.04 15.52
CA GLY A 379 -12.90 -15.95 16.03
C GLY A 379 -11.82 -16.39 15.03
N ASP A 380 -12.23 -17.00 13.92
CA ASP A 380 -11.32 -17.40 12.84
C ASP A 380 -11.16 -16.29 11.80
N LEU A 381 -12.10 -15.34 11.67
CA LEU A 381 -12.00 -14.25 10.70
C LEU A 381 -10.89 -13.26 11.05
N GLU A 382 -10.76 -12.85 12.30
CA GLU A 382 -9.66 -11.96 12.72
C GLU A 382 -8.30 -12.63 12.53
N LYS A 383 -8.21 -13.94 12.84
CA LYS A 383 -6.99 -14.73 12.62
C LYS A 383 -6.67 -14.87 11.14
N GLU A 384 -7.67 -15.10 10.30
CA GLU A 384 -7.53 -15.17 8.85
C GLU A 384 -7.06 -13.82 8.29
N ALA A 385 -7.72 -12.71 8.66
CA ALA A 385 -7.30 -11.36 8.27
C ALA A 385 -5.86 -11.07 8.69
N CYS A 386 -5.48 -11.41 9.92
CA CYS A 386 -4.11 -11.31 10.38
C CYS A 386 -3.17 -12.14 9.50
N SER A 387 -3.52 -13.39 9.19
CA SER A 387 -2.69 -14.27 8.37
C SER A 387 -2.50 -13.73 6.95
N LEU A 388 -3.57 -13.23 6.32
CA LEU A 388 -3.53 -12.63 4.99
C LEU A 388 -2.69 -11.36 4.98
N LEU A 389 -2.84 -10.49 5.97
CA LEU A 389 -2.04 -9.28 6.10
C LEU A 389 -0.56 -9.62 6.26
N HIS A 390 -0.22 -10.61 7.10
CA HIS A 390 1.17 -11.06 7.23
C HIS A 390 1.72 -11.63 5.92
N ASP A 391 0.94 -12.39 5.15
CA ASP A 391 1.39 -12.88 3.84
C ASP A 391 1.66 -11.73 2.85
N LEU A 392 0.86 -10.65 2.88
CA LEU A 392 1.11 -9.46 2.06
C LEU A 392 2.35 -8.69 2.52
N ILE A 393 2.60 -8.64 3.84
CA ILE A 393 3.78 -8.02 4.44
C ILE A 393 5.05 -8.81 4.08
N ASP A 394 5.03 -10.14 4.26
CA ASP A 394 6.16 -11.04 3.94
C ASP A 394 6.53 -10.94 2.45
N ARG A 395 5.55 -10.69 1.58
CA ARG A 395 5.74 -10.44 0.14
C ARG A 395 6.21 -9.01 -0.20
N SER A 396 6.48 -8.17 0.80
CA SER A 396 6.85 -6.76 0.66
C SER A 396 5.82 -5.92 -0.10
N LEU A 397 4.54 -6.33 -0.12
CA LEU A 397 3.45 -5.58 -0.76
C LEU A 397 2.89 -4.51 0.18
N ILE A 398 2.94 -4.76 1.49
CA ILE A 398 2.44 -3.87 2.54
C ILE A 398 3.56 -3.56 3.53
N VAL A 399 3.65 -2.29 3.93
CA VAL A 399 4.66 -1.78 4.83
C VAL A 399 4.05 -1.57 6.22
N VAL A 400 4.67 -2.14 7.25
CA VAL A 400 4.29 -1.90 8.64
C VAL A 400 4.70 -0.49 9.07
N CYS A 401 3.79 0.24 9.73
CA CYS A 401 4.04 1.59 10.22
C CYS A 401 4.23 1.63 11.72
N LYS A 402 3.34 0.98 12.49
CA LYS A 402 3.40 0.94 13.95
C LYS A 402 3.09 -0.45 14.47
N HIS A 403 3.78 -0.83 15.54
CA HIS A 403 3.40 -1.97 16.37
C HIS A 403 2.70 -1.51 17.64
N SER A 404 1.84 -2.35 18.18
CA SER A 404 1.35 -2.24 19.56
C SER A 404 2.41 -2.74 20.55
N LEU A 405 2.19 -2.50 21.84
CA LEU A 405 3.09 -2.92 22.91
C LEU A 405 3.25 -4.45 23.00
N ASP A 406 2.24 -5.21 22.57
CA ASP A 406 2.28 -6.67 22.46
C ASP A 406 2.90 -7.16 21.14
N GLY A 407 3.50 -6.26 20.35
CA GLY A 407 4.24 -6.57 19.13
C GLY A 407 3.39 -6.77 17.87
N LYS A 408 2.06 -6.71 17.97
CA LYS A 408 1.17 -6.84 16.79
C LYS A 408 1.24 -5.62 15.90
N VAL A 409 0.96 -5.81 14.61
CA VAL A 409 0.87 -4.71 13.65
C VAL A 409 -0.37 -3.87 13.97
N LYS A 410 -0.16 -2.62 14.37
CA LYS A 410 -1.23 -1.66 14.70
C LYS A 410 -1.70 -0.91 13.45
N THR A 411 -0.74 -0.48 12.64
CA THR A 411 -1.01 0.26 11.40
C THR A 411 -0.06 -0.17 10.29
N CYS A 412 -0.56 -0.07 9.06
CA CYS A 412 0.18 -0.40 7.85
C CYS A 412 -0.08 0.64 6.75
N ARG A 413 0.70 0.57 5.67
CA ARG A 413 0.58 1.42 4.48
C ARG A 413 0.97 0.63 3.24
N ILE A 414 0.35 0.94 2.11
CA ILE A 414 0.76 0.47 0.80
C ILE A 414 1.69 1.48 0.11
N HIS A 415 2.74 1.01 -0.56
CA HIS A 415 3.62 1.90 -1.32
C HIS A 415 2.89 2.47 -2.55
N ASP A 416 3.12 3.73 -2.88
CA ASP A 416 2.48 4.45 -3.96
C ASP A 416 2.38 3.73 -5.31
N LEU A 417 3.47 3.12 -5.77
CA LEU A 417 3.48 2.35 -7.03
C LEU A 417 2.64 1.08 -6.96
N LEU A 418 2.53 0.46 -5.78
CA LEU A 418 1.65 -0.70 -5.56
C LEU A 418 0.20 -0.26 -5.43
N HIS A 419 -0.07 0.91 -4.84
CA HIS A 419 -1.40 1.52 -4.83
C HIS A 419 -1.87 1.83 -6.26
N ASP A 420 -1.01 2.40 -7.10
CA ASP A 420 -1.31 2.63 -8.52
C ASP A 420 -1.61 1.33 -9.27
N LEU A 421 -0.95 0.22 -8.89
CA LEU A 421 -1.27 -1.11 -9.40
C LEU A 421 -2.65 -1.56 -8.92
N CYS A 422 -2.97 -1.45 -7.63
CA CYS A 422 -4.30 -1.78 -7.11
C CYS A 422 -5.41 -1.04 -7.84
N LEU A 423 -5.24 0.27 -8.08
CA LEU A 423 -6.23 1.06 -8.82
C LEU A 423 -6.42 0.54 -10.24
N ARG A 424 -5.32 0.28 -10.96
CA ARG A 424 -5.37 -0.18 -12.34
C ARG A 424 -6.01 -1.56 -12.47
N GLU A 425 -5.61 -2.50 -11.64
CA GLU A 425 -6.14 -3.88 -11.68
C GLU A 425 -7.57 -3.93 -11.16
N SER A 426 -7.94 -3.08 -10.20
CA SER A 426 -9.33 -3.00 -9.74
C SER A 426 -10.24 -2.37 -10.78
N GLU A 427 -9.78 -1.35 -11.51
CA GLU A 427 -10.53 -0.74 -12.62
C GLU A 427 -10.72 -1.74 -13.78
N SER A 428 -9.67 -2.48 -14.15
CA SER A 428 -9.73 -3.50 -15.21
C SER A 428 -10.72 -4.63 -14.89
N GLU A 429 -10.94 -4.88 -13.60
CA GLU A 429 -11.87 -5.87 -13.08
C GLU A 429 -13.23 -5.29 -12.65
N SER A 430 -13.48 -4.00 -12.86
CA SER A 430 -14.67 -3.25 -12.39
C SER A 430 -14.96 -3.46 -10.90
N LEU A 431 -13.91 -3.59 -10.09
CA LEU A 431 -14.01 -3.77 -8.64
C LEU A 431 -14.05 -2.44 -7.90
N LEU A 432 -13.24 -1.46 -8.32
CA LEU A 432 -13.09 -0.19 -7.60
C LEU A 432 -13.27 0.97 -8.55
N TYR A 433 -14.08 1.94 -8.15
CA TYR A 433 -14.08 3.27 -8.73
C TYR A 433 -13.68 4.31 -7.68
N VAL A 434 -12.69 5.15 -7.99
CA VAL A 434 -12.26 6.25 -7.13
C VAL A 434 -12.70 7.57 -7.75
N SER A 435 -13.50 8.34 -7.01
CA SER A 435 -14.05 9.61 -7.48
C SER A 435 -13.66 10.78 -6.56
N ASN A 436 -13.54 11.96 -7.17
CA ASN A 436 -13.68 13.21 -6.43
C ASN A 436 -15.18 13.40 -6.13
N PRO A 437 -15.55 14.02 -4.99
CA PRO A 437 -16.95 14.12 -4.61
C PRO A 437 -17.76 14.75 -5.75
N PRO A 438 -18.95 14.20 -6.02
CA PRO A 438 -19.80 14.70 -7.07
C PRO A 438 -20.19 16.14 -6.75
N ILE A 439 -19.76 17.09 -7.58
CA ILE A 439 -20.40 18.41 -7.65
C ILE A 439 -21.78 18.11 -8.22
N SER A 440 -22.81 18.24 -7.39
CA SER A 440 -24.25 18.15 -7.69
C SER A 440 -24.61 17.56 -9.06
N GLY A 441 -25.01 16.28 -9.11
CA GLY A 441 -25.63 15.68 -10.31
C GLY A 441 -24.77 14.68 -11.11
N THR A 442 -23.60 14.25 -10.63
CA THR A 442 -22.89 13.13 -11.27
C THR A 442 -23.42 11.78 -10.79
N ASN A 443 -23.80 10.93 -11.75
CA ASN A 443 -24.22 9.56 -11.51
C ASN A 443 -23.04 8.74 -10.93
N VAL A 444 -23.26 8.10 -9.77
CA VAL A 444 -22.34 7.08 -9.25
C VAL A 444 -22.29 5.92 -10.26
N PRO A 445 -21.10 5.44 -10.68
CA PRO A 445 -21.03 4.39 -11.68
C PRO A 445 -21.66 3.09 -11.17
N GLN A 446 -22.60 2.55 -11.95
CA GLN A 446 -23.53 1.47 -11.56
C GLN A 446 -22.94 0.06 -11.69
N HIS A 447 -21.62 -0.08 -11.79
CA HIS A 447 -20.97 -1.35 -12.15
C HIS A 447 -19.68 -1.66 -11.36
N HIS A 448 -19.41 -0.92 -10.27
CA HIS A 448 -18.23 -1.15 -9.44
C HIS A 448 -18.60 -1.66 -8.06
N ARG A 449 -17.93 -2.71 -7.59
CA ARG A 449 -18.17 -3.32 -6.26
C ARG A 449 -17.90 -2.33 -5.13
N TRP A 450 -16.82 -1.56 -5.24
CA TRP A 450 -16.37 -0.55 -4.29
C TRP A 450 -16.34 0.82 -4.94
N VAL A 451 -16.86 1.83 -4.25
CA VAL A 451 -16.73 3.23 -4.65
C VAL A 451 -16.08 4.00 -3.52
N SER A 452 -14.99 4.71 -3.81
CA SER A 452 -14.27 5.50 -2.80
C SER A 452 -14.24 6.98 -3.17
N PHE A 453 -14.65 7.81 -2.21
CA PHE A 453 -14.61 9.26 -2.27
C PHE A 453 -13.47 9.79 -1.41
N HIS A 454 -12.52 10.47 -2.05
CA HIS A 454 -11.29 10.95 -1.40
C HIS A 454 -11.38 12.40 -0.89
N GLN A 455 -12.56 13.03 -0.89
CA GLN A 455 -12.80 14.31 -0.21
C GLN A 455 -14.13 14.25 0.55
N GLU A 456 -14.35 15.22 1.47
CA GLU A 456 -15.59 15.26 2.23
C GLU A 456 -16.81 15.47 1.31
N PRO A 457 -17.88 14.68 1.47
CA PRO A 457 -19.13 14.98 0.81
C PRO A 457 -19.67 16.32 1.33
N VAL A 458 -20.22 17.14 0.43
CA VAL A 458 -21.05 18.29 0.84
C VAL A 458 -22.21 17.76 1.69
N ARG A 459 -22.63 18.48 2.74
CA ARG A 459 -23.66 18.06 3.72
C ARG A 459 -24.92 17.45 3.09
N ASP A 460 -25.25 17.81 1.85
CA ASP A 460 -26.43 17.37 1.12
C ASP A 460 -26.27 16.03 0.37
N PHE A 461 -25.12 15.35 0.46
CA PHE A 461 -24.92 14.06 -0.22
C PHE A 461 -25.78 12.94 0.37
N PHE A 462 -26.02 12.96 1.68
CA PHE A 462 -26.86 11.97 2.37
C PHE A 462 -28.37 12.15 2.10
N SER A 463 -28.75 13.23 1.40
CA SER A 463 -30.13 13.51 0.97
C SER A 463 -30.43 13.08 -0.47
N LEU A 464 -29.46 12.51 -1.19
CA LEU A 464 -29.74 11.90 -2.49
C LEU A 464 -30.53 10.59 -2.25
N PRO A 465 -31.59 10.31 -3.02
CA PRO A 465 -32.23 9.01 -2.97
C PRO A 465 -31.16 7.98 -3.34
N PHE A 466 -30.82 7.07 -2.41
CA PHE A 466 -29.98 5.92 -2.68
C PHE A 466 -30.59 5.21 -3.91
N PRO A 467 -30.00 5.30 -5.13
CA PRO A 467 -30.53 4.54 -6.25
C PRO A 467 -30.52 3.07 -5.85
N THR A 468 -31.53 2.32 -6.26
CA THR A 468 -31.53 0.85 -6.18
C THR A 468 -30.27 0.35 -6.88
N TYR A 469 -29.19 0.12 -6.11
CA TYR A 469 -27.84 -0.07 -6.63
C TYR A 469 -27.72 -1.44 -7.26
N GLY A 470 -27.60 -1.50 -8.59
CA GLY A 470 -27.03 -2.67 -9.23
C GLY A 470 -25.53 -2.70 -8.94
N LYS A 471 -25.02 -3.79 -8.36
CA LYS A 471 -23.60 -4.17 -8.25
C LYS A 471 -22.66 -3.37 -7.33
N THR A 472 -23.05 -2.19 -6.83
CA THR A 472 -22.21 -1.45 -5.86
C THR A 472 -22.54 -1.85 -4.43
N ARG A 473 -21.57 -2.48 -3.75
CA ARG A 473 -21.72 -3.01 -2.39
C ARG A 473 -21.28 -2.04 -1.31
N SER A 474 -20.19 -1.30 -1.55
CA SER A 474 -19.60 -0.44 -0.51
C SER A 474 -19.28 0.96 -1.02
N LEU A 475 -19.69 1.95 -0.22
CA LEU A 475 -19.34 3.37 -0.39
C LEU A 475 -18.38 3.79 0.73
N HIS A 476 -17.18 4.21 0.35
CA HIS A 476 -16.17 4.69 1.28
C HIS A 476 -16.07 6.21 1.22
N PHE A 477 -16.39 6.86 2.33
CA PHE A 477 -16.15 8.29 2.52
C PHE A 477 -14.91 8.45 3.38
N LEU A 478 -13.77 8.73 2.74
CA LEU A 478 -12.53 8.97 3.46
C LEU A 478 -12.49 10.44 3.91
N ALA A 479 -13.36 10.73 4.89
CA ALA A 479 -13.43 12.01 5.56
C ALA A 479 -12.08 12.36 6.17
N VAL A 480 -11.70 13.62 6.01
CA VAL A 480 -10.61 14.22 6.76
C VAL A 480 -11.20 14.46 8.13
N ARG A 481 -11.09 13.50 9.09
CA ARG A 481 -11.48 13.79 10.48
C ARG A 481 -10.86 15.16 10.87
N PRO A 482 -11.67 16.11 11.35
CA PRO A 482 -11.24 17.48 11.62
C PRO A 482 -10.07 17.55 12.61
#